data_AF-A0A2S8BPC4-F1
#
_entry.id   AF-A0A2S8BPC4-F1
#
_cell.length_a   1.000
_cell.length_b   1.000
_cell.length_c   1.000
_cell.angle_alpha   90.00
_cell.angle_beta   90.00
_cell.angle_gamma   90.00
#
_symmetry.space_group_name_H-M   'P 1'
#
loop_
_entity.id
_entity.type
_entity.pdbx_description
1 polymer ?
#
loop_
_entity_poly.entity_id
_entity_poly.type
_entity_poly.pdbx_seq_one_letter_code
_entity_poly.pdbx_strand_id
1 'polypeptide(L)' 'MDLAEEVKADLLVVGNVGLSTIAGRLLGSVPANVARRSKTDVLIVHTTG' A
#
# COMPACT_ATOMS: atom_id res chain seq x y z
N MET A 1 2.25 14.48 6.20
CA MET A 1 2.18 14.82 4.76
C MET A 1 2.84 13.66 4.05
N ASP A 2 2.13 13.00 3.14
CA ASP A 2 2.66 11.86 2.37
C ASP A 2 3.57 12.38 1.25
N LEU A 3 4.72 11.74 1.01
CA LEU A 3 5.63 12.13 -0.08
C LEU A 3 4.93 12.12 -1.43
N ALA A 4 3.98 11.19 -1.65
CA ALA A 4 3.19 11.11 -2.87
C ALA A 4 2.36 12.39 -3.11
N GLU A 5 1.86 13.02 -2.05
CA GLU A 5 1.15 14.31 -2.14
C GLU A 5 2.13 15.46 -2.47
N GLU A 6 3.30 15.47 -1.83
CA GLU A 6 4.31 16.53 -1.99
C GLU A 6 4.83 16.61 -3.43
N VAL A 7 5.10 15.46 -4.03
CA VAL A 7 5.59 15.38 -5.41
C VAL A 7 4.47 15.42 -6.45
N LYS A 8 3.20 15.53 -6.02
CA LYS A 8 2.01 15.45 -6.88
C LYS A 8 2.02 14.17 -7.73
N ALA A 9 2.32 13.03 -7.11
CA ALA A 9 2.23 11.76 -7.80
C ALA A 9 0.77 11.46 -8.15
N ASP A 10 0.53 11.03 -9.39
CA ASP A 10 -0.78 10.57 -9.83
C ASP A 10 -1.08 9.13 -9.35
N LEU A 11 -0.03 8.35 -9.05
CA LEU A 11 -0.16 6.94 -8.66
C LEU A 11 0.95 6.50 -7.70
N LEU A 12 0.57 5.85 -6.60
CA LEU A 12 1.47 5.19 -5.66
C LEU A 12 1.46 3.67 -5.89
N VAL A 13 2.62 3.10 -6.23
CA VAL A 13 2.75 1.66 -6.51
C VAL A 13 3.40 0.96 -5.31
N VAL A 14 2.76 -0.08 -4.79
CA VAL A 14 3.27 -0.88 -3.66
C VAL A 14 3.16 -2.38 -3.95
N GLY A 15 4.10 -3.17 -3.41
CA GLY A 15 4.02 -4.63 -3.48
C GLY A 15 2.97 -5.23 -2.54
N ASN A 16 2.55 -6.47 -2.79
CA ASN A 16 1.50 -7.18 -2.03
C ASN A 16 2.03 -7.95 -0.79
N VAL A 17 3.31 -7.81 -0.43
CA VAL A 17 3.91 -8.56 0.68
C VAL A 17 3.15 -8.32 1.98
N GLY A 18 2.81 -9.42 2.66
CA GLY A 18 2.09 -9.39 3.94
C GLY A 18 0.56 -9.31 3.81
N LEU A 19 0.00 -8.92 2.66
CA LEU A 19 -1.46 -8.73 2.49
C LEU A 19 -2.27 -10.02 2.71
N SER A 20 -1.71 -11.16 2.30
CA SER A 20 -2.37 -12.48 2.37
C SER A 20 -2.01 -13.30 3.62
N THR A 21 -1.13 -12.80 4.47
CA THR A 21 -0.64 -13.52 5.66
C THR A 21 -1.61 -13.39 6.84
N ILE A 22 -1.64 -14.39 7.73
CA ILE A 22 -2.42 -14.31 8.98
C ILE A 22 -2.01 -13.08 9.81
N ALA A 23 -0.69 -12.87 9.94
CA ALA A 23 -0.16 -11.70 10.64
C ALA A 23 -0.62 -10.39 9.99
N GLY A 24 -0.59 -10.28 8.66
CA GLY A 24 -1.04 -9.07 7.95
C GLY A 24 -2.55 -8.83 8.01
N ARG A 25 -3.37 -9.86 8.24
CA ARG A 25 -4.81 -9.71 8.51
C ARG A 25 -5.10 -9.24 9.94
N LEU A 26 -4.32 -9.73 10.93
CA LEU A 26 -4.55 -9.43 12.34
C LEU A 26 -3.89 -8.12 12.81
N LEU A 27 -2.65 -7.87 12.38
CA LEU A 27 -1.87 -6.69 12.77
C LEU A 27 -1.94 -5.57 11.72
N GLY A 28 -2.49 -5.87 10.55
CA GLY A 28 -2.40 -5.02 9.36
C GLY A 28 -1.10 -5.27 8.59
N SER A 29 -1.12 -4.94 7.30
CA SER A 29 0.06 -4.94 6.43
C SER A 29 0.34 -3.52 5.94
N VAL A 30 1.57 -3.27 5.50
CA VAL A 30 1.95 -2.01 4.86
C VAL A 30 1.02 -1.68 3.67
N PRO A 31 0.84 -2.55 2.65
CA PRO A 31 -0.05 -2.24 1.54
C PRO A 31 -1.51 -2.01 1.96
N ALA A 32 -2.03 -2.71 2.98
CA ALA A 32 -3.37 -2.46 3.50
C ALA A 32 -3.50 -1.11 4.25
N ASN A 33 -2.44 -0.68 4.93
CA ASN A 33 -2.43 0.63 5.59
C ASN A 33 -2.27 1.78 4.59
N VAL A 34 -1.45 1.59 3.55
CA VAL A 34 -1.29 2.56 2.46
C VAL A 34 -2.61 2.71 1.71
N ALA A 35 -3.22 1.61 1.25
CA ALA A 35 -4.49 1.66 0.51
C ALA A 35 -5.64 2.31 1.33
N ARG A 36 -5.66 2.14 2.65
CA ARG A 36 -6.70 2.72 3.52
C ARG A 36 -6.49 4.22 3.80
N ARG A 37 -5.25 4.71 3.76
CA ARG A 37 -4.91 6.07 4.24
C ARG A 37 -4.44 7.02 3.14
N SER A 38 -4.03 6.49 1.99
CA SER A 38 -3.53 7.29 0.87
C SER A 38 -4.62 8.22 0.34
N LYS A 39 -4.22 9.45 0.01
CA LYS A 39 -5.04 10.39 -0.79
C LYS A 39 -4.73 10.34 -2.28
N THR A 40 -3.63 9.66 -2.66
CA THR A 40 -3.26 9.36 -4.04
C THR A 40 -3.75 7.95 -4.40
N ASP A 41 -4.13 7.73 -5.64
CA ASP A 41 -4.50 6.39 -6.11
C ASP A 41 -3.38 5.39 -5.85
N VAL A 42 -3.75 4.18 -5.39
CA VAL A 42 -2.80 3.13 -5.00
C VAL A 42 -2.96 1.91 -5.90
N LEU A 43 -1.87 1.51 -6.55
CA LEU A 43 -1.77 0.24 -7.26
C LEU A 43 -0.99 -0.77 -6.42
N ILE A 44 -1.68 -1.85 -5.99
CA ILE A 44 -1.04 -2.98 -5.33
C ILE A 44 -0.60 -3.99 -6.39
N VAL A 45 0.70 -4.22 -6.50
CA VAL A 45 1.31 -5.16 -7.46
C VAL A 45 1.55 -6.51 -6.79
N HIS A 46 1.19 -7.60 -7.48
CA HIS A 46 1.59 -8.94 -7.08
C HIS A 46 3.10 -9.11 -7.30
N THR A 47 3.86 -9.13 -6.20
CA THR A 47 5.33 -9.24 -6.21
C THR A 47 5.83 -10.58 -5.67
N THR A 48 4.97 -11.34 -5.02
CA THR A 48 5.30 -12.67 -4.46
C THR A 48 4.39 -13.75 -5.04
N GLY A 49 4.99 -14.87 -5.41
CA GLY A 49 4.33 -16.16 -5.61
C GLY A 49 4.38 -17.01 -4.35
#